data_AF-A0A319BFR7-F1
#
_entry.id   AF-A0A319BFR7-F1
#
_cell.length_a   1.000
_cell.length_b   1.000
_cell.length_c   1.000
_cell.angle_alpha   90.00
_cell.angle_beta   90.00
_cell.angle_gamma   90.00
#
_symmetry.space_group_name_H-M   'P 1'
#
loop_
_entity.id
_entity.type
_entity.pdbx_description
1 polymer ?
#
loop_
_entity_poly.entity_id
_entity_poly.type
_entity_poly.pdbx_seq_one_letter_code
_entity_poly.pdbx_strand_id
1 'polypeptide(L)'
;MVNLLSAFFLQAGFALAAAEYLNWTTYSANGVNLGGWLEQESTIDTTWWAEYSKGADDEWGLCVNQGSQCGPVLERRYATYITTSDIDNLANAGVNLLRIPTTYASWVKVPGSQLYSGNQVSFLNNIATYAITKHSMHVIIDVHSLPGGVNGMAFGEATGHYGWFNNQTALNYSLQAIDSVITYIQNSNHPESFTIAPINEPVNNTDMSAFGSPAALSDEGAAWVLKYIQAVLDRVEKVNPNIPVMFQGSFRGEEYWSSKFSSSANLVFDVHNYYFAGRGATGQNITTYICADAEDGAGDGKFPVFVGEWSIQAQYNNTFADREEALNTGLYAFAKYSRGSAYWTAKFSGNATVDGQGTQADYWNYMTWINNDMIHPDKASEVCA
;
A
#
# COMPACT_ATOMS: atom_id res chain seq x y z
N MET A 1 -51.57 -36.41 44.13
CA MET A 1 -51.07 -35.11 43.62
C MET A 1 -49.59 -35.27 43.35
N VAL A 2 -49.21 -35.47 42.09
CA VAL A 2 -47.81 -35.51 41.64
C VAL A 2 -47.64 -34.30 40.74
N ASN A 3 -46.87 -33.31 41.19
CA ASN A 3 -46.53 -32.14 40.39
C ASN A 3 -45.38 -32.51 39.45
N LEU A 4 -45.65 -32.52 38.13
CA LEU A 4 -44.61 -32.46 37.11
C LEU A 4 -44.13 -31.00 36.99
N LEU A 5 -42.85 -30.78 37.25
CA LEU A 5 -42.15 -29.54 36.89
C LEU A 5 -41.71 -29.63 35.42
N SER A 6 -42.30 -28.80 34.57
CA SER A 6 -41.85 -28.59 33.20
C SER A 6 -40.60 -27.71 33.20
N ALA A 7 -39.47 -28.25 32.74
CA ALA A 7 -38.27 -27.47 32.47
C ALA A 7 -38.40 -26.78 31.10
N PHE A 8 -38.44 -25.45 31.09
CA PHE A 8 -38.28 -24.64 29.89
C PHE A 8 -36.79 -24.56 29.55
N PHE A 9 -36.39 -25.17 28.43
CA PHE A 9 -35.10 -24.87 27.80
C PHE A 9 -35.23 -23.57 27.02
N LEU A 10 -34.57 -22.50 27.49
CA LEU A 10 -34.30 -21.33 26.63
C LEU A 10 -33.15 -21.69 25.68
N GLN A 11 -33.48 -21.90 24.42
CA GLN A 11 -32.50 -21.91 23.34
C GLN A 11 -32.21 -20.46 22.95
N ALA A 12 -31.12 -19.89 23.49
CA ALA A 12 -30.60 -18.62 23.00
C ALA A 12 -29.92 -18.88 21.65
N GLY A 13 -30.62 -18.60 20.56
CA GLY A 13 -30.01 -18.50 19.25
C GLY A 13 -29.16 -17.24 19.20
N PHE A 14 -27.84 -17.36 19.30
CA PHE A 14 -26.94 -16.32 18.87
C PHE A 14 -27.04 -16.24 17.34
N ALA A 15 -27.83 -15.30 16.84
CA ALA A 15 -27.67 -14.87 15.46
C ALA A 15 -26.26 -14.28 15.36
N LEU A 16 -25.38 -14.94 14.62
CA LEU A 16 -24.15 -14.31 14.14
C LEU A 16 -24.61 -13.06 13.36
N ALA A 17 -24.29 -11.87 13.88
CA ALA A 17 -24.40 -10.66 13.07
C ALA A 17 -23.62 -10.92 11.78
N ALA A 18 -24.23 -10.63 10.63
CA ALA A 18 -23.51 -10.72 9.37
C ALA A 18 -22.27 -9.82 9.46
N ALA A 19 -21.11 -10.31 9.01
CA ALA A 19 -19.89 -9.51 8.97
C ALA A 19 -20.15 -8.25 8.12
N GLU A 20 -19.86 -7.08 8.67
CA GLU A 20 -20.03 -5.81 7.99
C GLU A 20 -18.76 -5.50 7.20
N TYR A 21 -18.87 -5.52 5.87
CA TYR A 21 -17.78 -5.17 4.98
C TYR A 21 -17.49 -3.67 5.03
N LEU A 22 -16.21 -3.31 4.95
CA LEU A 22 -15.79 -1.92 4.93
C LEU A 22 -16.40 -1.16 3.75
N ASN A 23 -17.00 0.00 4.03
CA ASN A 23 -17.47 0.95 3.02
C ASN A 23 -16.53 2.16 2.98
N TRP A 24 -15.68 2.20 1.94
CA TRP A 24 -14.70 3.27 1.74
C TRP A 24 -15.30 4.67 1.67
N THR A 25 -16.56 4.84 1.27
CA THR A 25 -17.20 6.17 1.25
C THR A 25 -17.37 6.79 2.64
N THR A 26 -17.39 5.97 3.69
CA THR A 26 -17.61 6.40 5.09
C THR A 26 -16.45 6.06 6.02
N TYR A 27 -15.56 5.15 5.62
CA TYR A 27 -14.41 4.77 6.41
C TYR A 27 -13.40 5.92 6.51
N SER A 28 -12.78 6.06 7.69
CA SER A 28 -11.69 7.01 7.94
C SER A 28 -10.44 6.22 8.33
N ALA A 29 -9.43 6.28 7.48
CA ALA A 29 -8.21 5.51 7.60
C ALA A 29 -7.09 6.35 8.24
N ASN A 30 -6.41 5.77 9.23
CA ASN A 30 -5.09 6.16 9.65
C ASN A 30 -4.18 4.95 9.45
N GLY A 31 -3.39 4.97 8.39
CA GLY A 31 -2.69 3.81 7.90
C GLY A 31 -1.17 3.94 7.90
N VAL A 32 -0.53 2.79 7.70
CA VAL A 32 0.89 2.73 7.37
C VAL A 32 1.15 1.61 6.37
N ASN A 33 2.18 1.80 5.55
CA ASN A 33 2.69 0.75 4.68
C ASN A 33 3.62 -0.18 5.46
N LEU A 34 3.58 -1.48 5.14
CA LEU A 34 4.59 -2.46 5.56
C LEU A 34 5.61 -2.69 4.45
N GLY A 35 6.13 -1.60 3.87
CA GLY A 35 7.12 -1.63 2.78
C GLY A 35 8.47 -2.20 3.22
N GLY A 36 9.21 -2.77 2.27
CA GLY A 36 10.49 -3.44 2.52
C GLY A 36 10.36 -4.78 3.27
N TRP A 37 9.15 -5.32 3.40
CA TRP A 37 8.88 -6.61 4.06
C TRP A 37 8.72 -7.75 3.06
N LEU A 38 7.62 -7.79 2.29
CA LEU A 38 7.31 -8.86 1.32
C LEU A 38 7.67 -8.49 -0.14
N GLU A 39 8.18 -7.27 -0.32
CA GLU A 39 8.94 -6.77 -1.47
C GLU A 39 10.17 -6.03 -0.90
N GLN A 40 11.28 -6.02 -1.63
CA GLN A 40 12.53 -5.45 -1.15
C GLN A 40 12.97 -4.23 -1.97
N GLU A 41 13.18 -3.12 -1.28
CA GLU A 41 13.81 -1.91 -1.82
C GLU A 41 15.13 -1.58 -1.12
N SER A 42 16.09 -1.11 -1.91
CA SER A 42 17.45 -0.81 -1.46
C SER A 42 17.55 0.32 -0.45
N THR A 43 16.61 1.26 -0.51
CA THR A 43 16.57 2.46 0.32
C THR A 43 16.07 2.17 1.73
N ILE A 44 15.19 1.18 1.93
CA ILE A 44 14.45 1.01 3.19
C ILE A 44 15.34 0.51 4.33
N ASP A 45 16.22 -0.45 4.05
CA ASP A 45 17.16 -1.03 5.01
C ASP A 45 18.53 -1.21 4.36
N THR A 46 19.31 -0.13 4.31
CA THR A 46 20.58 -0.11 3.58
C THR A 46 21.63 -1.05 4.17
N THR A 47 21.54 -1.38 5.47
CA THR A 47 22.44 -2.35 6.10
C THR A 47 22.14 -3.76 5.60
N TRP A 48 20.86 -4.17 5.64
CA TRP A 48 20.45 -5.45 5.09
C TRP A 48 20.72 -5.52 3.58
N TRP A 49 20.43 -4.45 2.84
CA TRP A 49 20.68 -4.41 1.40
C TRP A 49 22.17 -4.60 1.08
N ALA A 50 23.06 -3.88 1.76
CA ALA A 50 24.50 -3.99 1.55
C ALA A 50 25.04 -5.41 1.84
N GLU A 51 24.45 -6.11 2.81
CA GLU A 51 24.82 -7.50 3.15
C GLU A 51 24.34 -8.49 2.08
N TYR A 52 23.10 -8.34 1.59
CA TYR A 52 22.44 -9.39 0.82
C TYR A 52 22.26 -9.11 -0.68
N SER A 53 22.30 -7.86 -1.16
CA SER A 53 22.11 -7.55 -2.58
C SER A 53 23.27 -7.99 -3.46
N LYS A 54 24.48 -8.08 -2.87
CA LYS A 54 25.75 -8.31 -3.59
C LYS A 54 25.93 -7.36 -4.78
N GLY A 55 25.54 -6.09 -4.59
CA GLY A 55 25.66 -5.04 -5.60
C GLY A 55 24.52 -5.01 -6.62
N ALA A 56 23.39 -5.67 -6.35
CA ALA A 56 22.18 -5.53 -7.15
C ALA A 56 21.44 -4.22 -6.84
N ASP A 57 20.80 -3.67 -7.86
CA ASP A 57 19.99 -2.44 -7.78
C ASP A 57 18.56 -2.73 -7.31
N ASP A 58 18.08 -3.97 -7.47
CA ASP A 58 16.70 -4.40 -7.15
C ASP A 58 16.61 -5.84 -6.59
N GLU A 59 15.41 -6.23 -6.13
CA GLU A 59 15.15 -7.57 -5.57
C GLU A 59 15.42 -8.68 -6.60
N TRP A 60 15.11 -8.42 -7.88
CA TRP A 60 15.37 -9.34 -8.97
C TRP A 60 16.86 -9.68 -9.05
N GLY A 61 17.73 -8.67 -9.13
CA GLY A 61 19.17 -8.82 -9.14
C GLY A 61 19.70 -9.41 -7.83
N LEU A 62 19.12 -9.05 -6.68
CA LEU A 62 19.46 -9.65 -5.38
C LEU A 62 19.25 -11.16 -5.43
N CYS A 63 18.11 -11.62 -5.93
CA CYS A 63 17.84 -13.05 -6.06
C CYS A 63 18.76 -13.74 -7.06
N VAL A 64 19.05 -13.11 -8.20
CA VAL A 64 20.04 -13.63 -9.17
C VAL A 64 21.40 -13.82 -8.49
N ASN A 65 21.89 -12.80 -7.78
CA ASN A 65 23.19 -12.83 -7.12
C ASN A 65 23.25 -13.80 -5.94
N GLN A 66 22.13 -14.03 -5.27
CA GLN A 66 22.04 -14.99 -4.17
C GLN A 66 21.88 -16.43 -4.65
N GLY A 67 21.30 -16.64 -5.83
CA GLY A 67 20.99 -17.97 -6.35
C GLY A 67 20.13 -18.76 -5.36
N SER A 68 20.59 -19.96 -4.97
CA SER A 68 19.85 -20.80 -4.02
C SER A 68 19.70 -20.20 -2.62
N GLN A 69 20.45 -19.17 -2.27
CA GLN A 69 20.33 -18.47 -0.99
C GLN A 69 19.24 -17.39 -0.99
N CYS A 70 18.64 -17.02 -2.13
CA CYS A 70 17.62 -15.96 -2.13
C CYS A 70 16.45 -16.32 -1.20
N GLY A 71 15.91 -17.53 -1.34
CA GLY A 71 14.81 -18.01 -0.49
C GLY A 71 15.15 -17.98 1.01
N PRO A 72 16.21 -18.67 1.48
CA PRO A 72 16.60 -18.62 2.90
C PRO A 72 16.83 -17.21 3.47
N VAL A 73 17.39 -16.29 2.68
CA VAL A 73 17.62 -14.90 3.08
C VAL A 73 16.30 -14.16 3.23
N LEU A 74 15.42 -14.27 2.24
CA LEU A 74 14.12 -13.59 2.24
C LEU A 74 13.17 -14.17 3.30
N GLU A 75 13.08 -15.49 3.44
CA GLU A 75 12.27 -16.15 4.48
C GLU A 75 12.68 -15.70 5.89
N ARG A 76 13.99 -15.51 6.13
CA ARG A 76 14.47 -14.96 7.40
C ARG A 76 13.98 -13.52 7.59
N ARG A 77 14.07 -12.68 6.56
CA ARG A 77 13.58 -11.30 6.62
C ARG A 77 12.06 -11.25 6.85
N TYR A 78 11.30 -12.08 6.14
CA TYR A 78 9.86 -12.17 6.31
C TYR A 78 9.47 -12.52 7.76
N ALA A 79 10.25 -13.40 8.40
CA ALA A 79 10.01 -13.84 9.77
C ALA A 79 10.39 -12.82 10.86
N THR A 80 11.28 -11.86 10.57
CA THR A 80 11.90 -11.01 11.61
C THR A 80 11.73 -9.51 11.40
N TYR A 81 11.44 -9.06 10.18
CA TYR A 81 11.40 -7.63 9.88
C TYR A 81 10.14 -6.96 10.42
N ILE A 82 8.95 -7.52 10.16
CA ILE A 82 7.68 -7.10 10.74
C ILE A 82 7.20 -8.20 11.70
N THR A 83 6.91 -7.81 12.94
CA THR A 83 6.48 -8.70 14.02
C THR A 83 5.15 -8.25 14.60
N THR A 84 4.51 -9.10 15.41
CA THR A 84 3.30 -8.74 16.14
C THR A 84 3.50 -7.61 17.14
N SER A 85 4.72 -7.41 17.64
CA SER A 85 5.06 -6.25 18.48
C SER A 85 5.03 -4.95 17.70
N ASP A 86 5.44 -4.97 16.42
CA ASP A 86 5.32 -3.80 15.55
C ASP A 86 3.83 -3.46 15.35
N ILE A 87 2.98 -4.46 15.13
CA ILE A 87 1.53 -4.25 15.00
C ILE A 87 0.91 -3.67 16.28
N ASP A 88 1.29 -4.17 17.46
CA ASP A 88 0.83 -3.62 18.74
C ASP A 88 1.23 -2.14 18.90
N ASN A 89 2.45 -1.76 18.51
CA ASN A 89 2.91 -0.37 18.58
C ASN A 89 2.13 0.54 17.62
N LEU A 90 1.89 0.09 16.39
CA LEU A 90 1.09 0.82 15.41
C LEU A 90 -0.36 1.02 15.91
N ALA A 91 -0.99 -0.03 16.41
CA ALA A 91 -2.34 0.03 16.96
C ALA A 91 -2.45 1.02 18.12
N ASN A 92 -1.49 0.99 19.05
CA ASN A 92 -1.45 1.90 20.19
C ASN A 92 -1.28 3.38 19.78
N ALA A 93 -0.70 3.64 18.61
CA ALA A 93 -0.58 4.98 18.02
C ALA A 93 -1.83 5.38 17.20
N GLY A 94 -2.88 4.56 17.20
CA GLY A 94 -4.13 4.84 16.48
C GLY A 94 -4.11 4.46 15.01
N VAL A 95 -3.15 3.65 14.56
CA VAL A 95 -3.20 3.05 13.21
C VAL A 95 -4.31 2.03 13.17
N ASN A 96 -5.21 2.16 12.19
CA ASN A 96 -6.35 1.26 11.97
C ASN A 96 -6.28 0.52 10.62
N LEU A 97 -5.28 0.82 9.79
CA LEU A 97 -5.14 0.23 8.46
C LEU A 97 -3.68 -0.12 8.16
N LEU A 98 -3.46 -1.30 7.56
CA LEU A 98 -2.15 -1.73 7.06
C LEU A 98 -2.22 -1.90 5.54
N ARG A 99 -1.39 -1.17 4.80
CA ARG A 99 -1.15 -1.45 3.36
C ARG A 99 0.08 -2.35 3.27
N ILE A 100 -0.07 -3.51 2.64
CA ILE A 100 0.98 -4.55 2.59
C ILE A 100 1.37 -4.79 1.13
N PRO A 101 2.47 -4.15 0.66
CA PRO A 101 3.07 -4.43 -0.63
C PRO A 101 3.57 -5.88 -0.71
N THR A 102 3.27 -6.52 -1.83
CA THR A 102 3.71 -7.88 -2.17
C THR A 102 4.15 -7.94 -3.62
N THR A 103 5.17 -8.73 -3.92
CA THR A 103 5.48 -9.03 -5.33
C THR A 103 4.48 -10.03 -5.92
N TYR A 104 4.25 -10.01 -7.25
CA TYR A 104 3.43 -11.04 -7.89
C TYR A 104 3.92 -12.47 -7.62
N ALA A 105 5.22 -12.64 -7.34
CA ALA A 105 5.85 -13.94 -7.09
C ALA A 105 5.33 -14.60 -5.80
N SER A 106 4.69 -13.84 -4.91
CA SER A 106 3.93 -14.36 -3.76
C SER A 106 2.67 -15.13 -4.18
N TRP A 107 2.10 -14.78 -5.32
CA TRP A 107 0.75 -15.18 -5.73
C TRP A 107 0.71 -16.11 -6.95
N VAL A 108 1.72 -16.00 -7.83
CA VAL A 108 1.83 -16.78 -9.05
C VAL A 108 3.29 -17.03 -9.42
N LYS A 109 3.59 -18.25 -9.89
CA LYS A 109 4.91 -18.61 -10.41
C LYS A 109 4.96 -18.34 -11.91
N VAL A 110 5.76 -17.35 -12.32
CA VAL A 110 5.94 -16.98 -13.72
C VAL A 110 7.25 -17.57 -14.24
N PRO A 111 7.25 -18.35 -15.34
CA PRO A 111 8.48 -18.87 -15.93
C PRO A 111 9.47 -17.75 -16.28
N GLY A 112 10.71 -17.90 -15.83
CA GLY A 112 11.79 -16.94 -16.09
C GLY A 112 11.90 -15.80 -15.07
N SER A 113 10.89 -15.61 -14.20
CA SER A 113 10.99 -14.67 -13.08
C SER A 113 12.16 -15.03 -12.17
N GLN A 114 12.94 -14.03 -11.75
CA GLN A 114 14.00 -14.21 -10.75
C GLN A 114 13.54 -13.84 -9.34
N LEU A 115 12.35 -13.25 -9.19
CA LEU A 115 11.75 -13.00 -7.88
C LEU A 115 11.46 -14.33 -7.17
N TYR A 116 11.63 -14.34 -5.86
CA TYR A 116 11.45 -15.55 -5.07
C TYR A 116 9.96 -15.87 -4.88
N SER A 117 9.55 -17.10 -5.18
CA SER A 117 8.23 -17.64 -4.82
C SER A 117 8.35 -18.63 -3.65
N GLY A 118 8.00 -18.19 -2.45
CA GLY A 118 8.09 -18.96 -1.20
C GLY A 118 6.84 -18.80 -0.32
N ASN A 119 7.06 -18.59 0.98
CA ASN A 119 6.01 -18.55 1.99
C ASN A 119 5.50 -17.14 2.29
N GLN A 120 5.68 -16.15 1.40
CA GLN A 120 5.23 -14.77 1.62
C GLN A 120 3.79 -14.69 2.12
N VAL A 121 2.87 -15.42 1.48
CA VAL A 121 1.45 -15.45 1.85
C VAL A 121 1.22 -16.04 3.25
N SER A 122 2.06 -16.97 3.70
CA SER A 122 1.98 -17.49 5.07
C SER A 122 2.42 -16.45 6.10
N PHE A 123 3.46 -15.66 5.82
CA PHE A 123 3.90 -14.58 6.70
C PHE A 123 2.88 -13.44 6.73
N LEU A 124 2.36 -13.05 5.56
CA LEU A 124 1.24 -12.12 5.43
C LEU A 124 0.07 -12.57 6.29
N ASN A 125 -0.34 -13.84 6.16
CA ASN A 125 -1.47 -14.38 6.90
C ASN A 125 -1.30 -14.27 8.42
N ASN A 126 -0.10 -14.54 8.94
CA ASN A 126 0.16 -14.47 10.38
C ASN A 126 0.01 -13.04 10.91
N ILE A 127 0.57 -12.05 10.21
CA ILE A 127 0.50 -10.64 10.61
C ILE A 127 -0.91 -10.07 10.39
N ALA A 128 -1.52 -10.30 9.22
CA ALA A 128 -2.86 -9.81 8.90
C ALA A 128 -3.90 -10.39 9.87
N THR A 129 -3.89 -11.71 10.12
CA THR A 129 -4.81 -12.34 11.09
C THR A 129 -4.64 -11.74 12.47
N TYR A 130 -3.39 -11.53 12.93
CA TYR A 130 -3.14 -10.90 14.22
C TYR A 130 -3.66 -9.47 14.30
N ALA A 131 -3.37 -8.63 13.28
CA ALA A 131 -3.83 -7.25 13.19
C ALA A 131 -5.35 -7.15 13.20
N ILE A 132 -6.03 -7.99 12.40
CA ILE A 132 -7.49 -8.03 12.30
C ILE A 132 -8.10 -8.52 13.62
N THR A 133 -7.66 -9.66 14.14
CA THR A 133 -8.31 -10.30 15.30
C THR A 133 -8.05 -9.57 16.61
N LYS A 134 -6.87 -8.98 16.79
CA LYS A 134 -6.51 -8.28 18.04
C LYS A 134 -6.88 -6.80 18.03
N HIS A 135 -6.75 -6.13 16.89
CA HIS A 135 -6.86 -4.67 16.80
C HIS A 135 -7.95 -4.19 15.82
N SER A 136 -8.68 -5.12 15.18
CA SER A 136 -9.70 -4.79 14.19
C SER A 136 -9.18 -3.91 13.05
N MET A 137 -7.89 -4.06 12.72
CA MET A 137 -7.28 -3.33 11.61
C MET A 137 -7.82 -3.84 10.27
N HIS A 138 -7.96 -2.93 9.31
CA HIS A 138 -8.22 -3.27 7.91
C HIS A 138 -6.90 -3.48 7.15
N VAL A 139 -6.88 -4.39 6.18
CA VAL A 139 -5.67 -4.74 5.43
C VAL A 139 -5.87 -4.51 3.93
N ILE A 140 -5.03 -3.70 3.32
CA ILE A 140 -4.91 -3.60 1.87
C ILE A 140 -3.80 -4.56 1.43
N ILE A 141 -4.15 -5.54 0.60
CA ILE A 141 -3.18 -6.40 -0.08
C ILE A 141 -2.84 -5.75 -1.41
N ASP A 142 -1.61 -5.27 -1.52
CA ASP A 142 -1.10 -4.61 -2.72
C ASP A 142 -0.22 -5.56 -3.52
N VAL A 143 -0.62 -5.86 -4.76
CA VAL A 143 0.21 -6.57 -5.73
C VAL A 143 1.10 -5.55 -6.43
N HIS A 144 2.17 -5.20 -5.73
CA HIS A 144 3.02 -4.04 -5.97
C HIS A 144 3.85 -4.15 -7.27
N SER A 145 4.17 -5.38 -7.68
CA SER A 145 4.76 -5.68 -9.00
C SER A 145 3.85 -6.60 -9.80
N LEU A 146 3.84 -6.45 -11.14
CA LEU A 146 3.18 -7.38 -12.05
C LEU A 146 4.17 -7.97 -13.06
N PRO A 147 3.90 -9.18 -13.59
CA PRO A 147 4.79 -9.86 -14.52
C PRO A 147 5.16 -9.00 -15.73
N GLY A 148 6.46 -8.86 -16.01
CA GLY A 148 7.00 -8.03 -17.08
C GLY A 148 7.35 -6.60 -16.68
N GLY A 149 6.94 -6.14 -15.50
CA GLY A 149 7.28 -4.81 -14.99
C GLY A 149 6.35 -3.71 -15.47
N VAL A 150 5.78 -2.98 -14.50
CA VAL A 150 4.73 -1.98 -14.74
C VAL A 150 5.26 -0.56 -14.84
N ASN A 151 6.53 -0.30 -14.52
CA ASN A 151 7.04 1.07 -14.42
C ASN A 151 8.56 1.23 -14.57
N GLY A 152 9.30 0.15 -14.87
CA GLY A 152 10.76 0.18 -14.99
C GLY A 152 11.53 0.48 -13.70
N MET A 153 10.84 0.62 -12.57
CA MET A 153 11.45 0.78 -11.26
C MET A 153 11.67 -0.59 -10.61
N ALA A 154 12.59 -0.64 -9.65
CA ALA A 154 12.92 -1.85 -8.89
C ALA A 154 11.66 -2.54 -8.32
N PHE A 155 10.73 -1.74 -7.79
CA PHE A 155 9.52 -2.22 -7.13
C PHE A 155 8.39 -2.63 -8.10
N GLY A 156 8.44 -2.23 -9.37
CA GLY A 156 7.44 -2.64 -10.38
C GLY A 156 7.66 -4.03 -10.97
N GLU A 157 8.89 -4.56 -10.87
CA GLU A 157 9.31 -5.96 -11.02
C GLU A 157 10.83 -6.04 -10.93
N ALA A 158 11.50 -5.21 -11.74
CA ALA A 158 12.93 -5.03 -11.84
C ALA A 158 13.24 -3.75 -12.62
N THR A 159 14.42 -3.19 -12.39
CA THR A 159 14.92 -1.98 -13.04
C THR A 159 14.95 -2.15 -14.56
N GLY A 160 14.33 -1.21 -15.28
CA GLY A 160 14.23 -1.22 -16.73
C GLY A 160 13.16 -2.15 -17.31
N HIS A 161 12.37 -2.86 -16.50
CA HIS A 161 11.30 -3.74 -16.98
C HIS A 161 9.99 -2.96 -17.23
N TYR A 162 9.57 -2.92 -18.49
CA TYR A 162 8.32 -2.30 -18.97
C TYR A 162 7.45 -3.27 -19.80
N GLY A 163 7.75 -4.55 -19.75
CA GLY A 163 7.17 -5.62 -20.57
C GLY A 163 5.73 -6.02 -20.20
N TRP A 164 5.11 -5.40 -19.20
CA TRP A 164 3.70 -5.64 -18.85
C TRP A 164 2.71 -5.04 -19.87
N PHE A 165 3.01 -3.84 -20.38
CA PHE A 165 2.10 -3.13 -21.29
C PHE A 165 1.98 -3.84 -22.64
N ASN A 166 0.75 -3.93 -23.15
CA ASN A 166 0.41 -4.57 -24.42
C ASN A 166 0.86 -6.05 -24.55
N ASN A 167 1.08 -6.72 -23.41
CA ASN A 167 1.53 -8.10 -23.36
C ASN A 167 0.44 -9.00 -22.75
N GLN A 168 -0.22 -9.80 -23.59
CA GLN A 168 -1.33 -10.63 -23.15
C GLN A 168 -0.89 -11.76 -22.20
N THR A 169 0.35 -12.26 -22.31
CA THR A 169 0.88 -13.27 -21.40
C THR A 169 1.10 -12.69 -20.01
N ALA A 170 1.71 -11.51 -19.91
CA ALA A 170 1.87 -10.75 -18.67
C ALA A 170 0.51 -10.44 -18.03
N LEU A 171 -0.45 -9.98 -18.83
CA LEU A 171 -1.83 -9.71 -18.37
C LEU A 171 -2.50 -10.98 -17.80
N ASN A 172 -2.34 -12.12 -18.47
CA ASN A 172 -2.93 -13.38 -17.99
C ASN A 172 -2.32 -13.84 -16.66
N TYR A 173 -1.00 -13.72 -16.48
CA TYR A 173 -0.37 -14.02 -15.18
C TYR A 173 -0.74 -13.01 -14.10
N SER A 174 -0.89 -11.73 -14.46
CA SER A 174 -1.38 -10.69 -13.54
C SER A 174 -2.78 -11.05 -13.01
N LEU A 175 -3.68 -11.48 -13.89
CA LEU A 175 -5.02 -11.91 -13.48
C LEU A 175 -5.02 -13.21 -12.67
N GLN A 176 -4.07 -14.13 -12.92
CA GLN A 176 -3.89 -15.31 -12.07
C GLN A 176 -3.40 -14.94 -10.67
N ALA A 177 -2.49 -13.97 -10.54
CA ALA A 177 -2.09 -13.44 -9.24
C ALA A 177 -3.30 -12.90 -8.46
N ILE A 178 -4.16 -12.11 -9.14
CA ILE A 178 -5.39 -11.59 -8.53
C ILE A 178 -6.39 -12.69 -8.17
N ASP A 179 -6.55 -13.73 -8.99
CA ASP A 179 -7.37 -14.89 -8.62
C ASP A 179 -6.86 -15.55 -7.32
N SER A 180 -5.54 -15.64 -7.13
CA SER A 180 -4.93 -16.12 -5.87
C SER A 180 -5.21 -15.18 -4.69
N VAL A 181 -5.13 -13.86 -4.87
CA VAL A 181 -5.46 -12.87 -3.83
C VAL A 181 -6.94 -12.97 -3.42
N ILE A 182 -7.86 -13.01 -4.41
CA ILE A 182 -9.30 -13.18 -4.18
C ILE A 182 -9.55 -14.48 -3.40
N THR A 183 -8.91 -15.58 -3.82
CA THR A 183 -9.02 -16.89 -3.15
C THR A 183 -8.50 -16.83 -1.71
N TYR A 184 -7.39 -16.14 -1.47
CA TYR A 184 -6.85 -15.94 -0.13
C TYR A 184 -7.83 -15.18 0.77
N ILE A 185 -8.33 -14.02 0.32
CA ILE A 185 -9.26 -13.20 1.08
C ILE A 185 -10.56 -13.96 1.36
N GLN A 186 -11.15 -14.56 0.32
CA GLN A 186 -12.43 -15.26 0.43
C GLN A 186 -12.38 -16.46 1.39
N ASN A 187 -11.21 -17.10 1.51
CA ASN A 187 -11.00 -18.22 2.43
C ASN A 187 -10.39 -17.79 3.78
N SER A 188 -10.15 -16.49 3.97
CA SER A 188 -9.78 -15.97 5.28
C SER A 188 -10.99 -16.07 6.23
N ASN A 189 -10.74 -16.06 7.54
CA ASN A 189 -11.83 -16.00 8.51
C ASN A 189 -12.52 -14.62 8.57
N HIS A 190 -11.93 -13.61 7.92
CA HIS A 190 -12.32 -12.21 7.98
C HIS A 190 -12.25 -11.53 6.60
N PRO A 191 -12.96 -12.04 5.56
CA PRO A 191 -12.94 -11.45 4.22
C PRO A 191 -13.37 -9.97 4.22
N GLU A 192 -14.17 -9.55 5.22
CA GLU A 192 -14.62 -8.18 5.43
C GLU A 192 -13.50 -7.18 5.75
N SER A 193 -12.34 -7.67 6.23
CA SER A 193 -11.22 -6.85 6.68
C SER A 193 -10.14 -6.64 5.61
N PHE A 194 -10.48 -6.89 4.34
CA PHE A 194 -9.53 -6.78 3.23
C PHE A 194 -9.99 -5.84 2.11
N THR A 195 -9.00 -5.24 1.44
CA THR A 195 -9.14 -4.54 0.16
C THR A 195 -8.03 -5.00 -0.79
N ILE A 196 -8.35 -5.13 -2.08
CA ILE A 196 -7.39 -5.58 -3.11
C ILE A 196 -6.88 -4.36 -3.86
N ALA A 197 -5.57 -4.08 -3.77
CA ALA A 197 -4.87 -3.17 -4.67
C ALA A 197 -4.14 -4.00 -5.74
N PRO A 198 -4.63 -4.06 -6.99
CA PRO A 198 -4.15 -5.04 -7.97
C PRO A 198 -2.94 -4.57 -8.77
N ILE A 199 -2.57 -3.31 -8.68
CA ILE A 199 -1.44 -2.71 -9.40
C ILE A 199 -0.94 -1.49 -8.63
N ASN A 200 0.37 -1.25 -8.68
CA ASN A 200 1.02 -0.09 -8.10
C ASN A 200 1.77 0.72 -9.16
N GLU A 201 1.53 2.03 -9.20
CA GLU A 201 2.23 3.03 -10.03
C GLU A 201 2.53 2.59 -11.48
N PRO A 202 1.52 2.23 -12.31
CA PRO A 202 1.78 1.87 -13.70
C PRO A 202 2.30 3.06 -14.52
N VAL A 203 3.45 2.90 -15.19
CA VAL A 203 4.16 3.91 -15.98
C VAL A 203 4.71 3.28 -17.24
N ASN A 204 4.36 3.80 -18.42
CA ASN A 204 4.92 3.35 -19.70
C ASN A 204 5.76 4.41 -20.41
N ASN A 205 5.89 5.60 -19.82
CA ASN A 205 6.84 6.60 -20.27
C ASN A 205 8.21 6.33 -19.64
N THR A 206 9.22 6.07 -20.46
CA THR A 206 10.58 5.75 -20.00
C THR A 206 11.42 6.99 -19.67
N ASP A 207 10.90 8.20 -19.93
CA ASP A 207 11.50 9.43 -19.43
C ASP A 207 11.22 9.57 -17.93
N MET A 208 12.23 9.25 -17.11
CA MET A 208 12.09 9.29 -15.66
C MET A 208 11.80 10.69 -15.10
N SER A 209 12.04 11.76 -15.86
CA SER A 209 11.65 13.11 -15.43
C SER A 209 10.13 13.30 -15.38
N ALA A 210 9.36 12.43 -16.05
CA ALA A 210 7.91 12.42 -16.00
C ALA A 210 7.35 11.61 -14.82
N PHE A 211 8.15 10.81 -14.12
CA PHE A 211 7.70 10.01 -12.99
C PHE A 211 7.16 10.91 -11.87
N GLY A 212 6.08 10.49 -11.21
CA GLY A 212 5.38 11.35 -10.25
C GLY A 212 4.44 12.37 -10.89
N SER A 213 4.24 12.34 -12.22
CA SER A 213 3.35 13.27 -12.93
C SER A 213 2.40 12.55 -13.89
N PRO A 214 1.27 13.18 -14.29
CA PRO A 214 0.34 12.60 -15.27
C PRO A 214 0.97 12.16 -16.60
N ALA A 215 2.14 12.71 -16.96
CA ALA A 215 2.89 12.39 -18.17
C ALA A 215 3.63 11.03 -18.09
N ALA A 216 3.70 10.39 -16.92
CA ALA A 216 4.30 9.08 -16.74
C ALA A 216 3.51 7.95 -17.46
N LEU A 217 2.21 8.17 -17.67
CA LEU A 217 1.33 7.22 -18.33
C LEU A 217 0.77 7.83 -19.62
N SER A 218 1.03 7.18 -20.76
CA SER A 218 0.42 7.56 -22.05
C SER A 218 -1.05 7.16 -22.09
N ASP A 219 -1.83 7.69 -23.04
CA ASP A 219 -3.24 7.30 -23.18
C ASP A 219 -3.41 5.83 -23.60
N GLU A 220 -2.49 5.27 -24.39
CA GLU A 220 -2.46 3.84 -24.71
C GLU A 220 -2.12 2.99 -23.48
N GLY A 221 -1.17 3.44 -22.66
CA GLY A 221 -0.85 2.83 -21.38
C GLY A 221 -2.06 2.84 -20.46
N ALA A 222 -2.76 3.98 -20.39
CA ALA A 222 -3.97 4.14 -19.59
C ALA A 222 -5.11 3.23 -20.08
N ALA A 223 -5.28 3.06 -21.39
CA ALA A 223 -6.25 2.11 -21.95
C ALA A 223 -5.93 0.66 -21.56
N TRP A 224 -4.64 0.28 -21.50
CA TRP A 224 -4.22 -1.05 -21.06
C TRP A 224 -4.47 -1.27 -19.56
N VAL A 225 -4.16 -0.28 -18.72
CA VAL A 225 -4.48 -0.29 -17.28
C VAL A 225 -5.97 -0.41 -17.06
N LEU A 226 -6.79 0.37 -17.79
CA LEU A 226 -8.24 0.32 -17.69
C LEU A 226 -8.79 -1.08 -18.02
N LYS A 227 -8.29 -1.70 -19.09
CA LYS A 227 -8.65 -3.09 -19.45
C LYS A 227 -8.33 -4.07 -18.31
N TYR A 228 -7.19 -3.91 -17.66
CA TYR A 228 -6.81 -4.75 -16.53
C TYR A 228 -7.74 -4.54 -15.32
N ILE A 229 -7.98 -3.29 -14.91
CA ILE A 229 -8.83 -2.98 -13.74
C ILE A 229 -10.27 -3.42 -13.94
N GLN A 230 -10.84 -3.25 -15.13
CA GLN A 230 -12.18 -3.77 -15.44
C GLN A 230 -12.23 -5.30 -15.30
N ALA A 231 -11.23 -6.01 -15.78
CA ALA A 231 -11.15 -7.46 -15.61
C ALA A 231 -10.96 -7.89 -14.15
N VAL A 232 -10.28 -7.09 -13.33
CA VAL A 232 -10.17 -7.32 -11.88
C VAL A 232 -11.53 -7.13 -11.20
N LEU A 233 -12.23 -6.03 -11.48
CA LEU A 233 -13.57 -5.76 -10.95
C LEU A 233 -14.54 -6.91 -11.29
N ASP A 234 -14.57 -7.36 -12.54
CA ASP A 234 -15.42 -8.47 -12.97
C ASP A 234 -15.13 -9.78 -12.20
N ARG A 235 -13.85 -10.05 -11.91
CA ARG A 235 -13.42 -11.25 -11.17
C ARG A 235 -13.81 -11.18 -9.71
N VAL A 236 -13.62 -10.01 -9.08
CA VAL A 236 -14.00 -9.78 -7.69
C VAL A 236 -15.53 -9.88 -7.55
N GLU A 237 -16.29 -9.19 -8.42
CA GLU A 237 -17.76 -9.22 -8.41
C GLU A 237 -18.31 -10.64 -8.56
N LYS A 238 -17.68 -11.47 -9.39
CA LYS A 238 -18.07 -12.87 -9.59
C LYS A 238 -17.88 -13.75 -8.36
N VAL A 239 -16.91 -13.45 -7.50
CA VAL A 239 -16.60 -14.25 -6.30
C VAL A 239 -17.26 -13.65 -5.07
N ASN A 240 -17.03 -12.36 -4.81
CA ASN A 240 -17.59 -11.63 -3.69
C ASN A 240 -17.56 -10.10 -3.97
N PRO A 241 -18.70 -9.49 -4.35
CA PRO A 241 -18.78 -8.07 -4.70
C PRO A 241 -18.55 -7.12 -3.52
N ASN A 242 -18.55 -7.64 -2.28
CA ASN A 242 -18.36 -6.81 -1.09
C ASN A 242 -16.88 -6.49 -0.82
N ILE A 243 -15.93 -7.21 -1.45
CA ILE A 243 -14.50 -6.91 -1.33
C ILE A 243 -14.19 -5.68 -2.20
N PRO A 244 -13.69 -4.57 -1.62
CA PRO A 244 -13.35 -3.40 -2.41
C PRO A 244 -12.10 -3.62 -3.27
N VAL A 245 -12.10 -3.00 -4.45
CA VAL A 245 -10.90 -2.85 -5.28
C VAL A 245 -10.35 -1.44 -5.09
N MET A 246 -9.07 -1.34 -4.77
CA MET A 246 -8.33 -0.10 -4.69
C MET A 246 -7.50 0.09 -5.96
N PHE A 247 -7.74 1.17 -6.68
CA PHE A 247 -7.07 1.45 -7.95
C PHE A 247 -6.05 2.57 -7.81
N GLN A 248 -4.77 2.20 -7.85
CA GLN A 248 -3.66 3.12 -8.03
C GLN A 248 -3.54 3.48 -9.52
N GLY A 249 -3.96 4.69 -9.86
CA GLY A 249 -4.18 5.17 -11.22
C GLY A 249 -2.93 5.74 -11.91
N SER A 250 -1.73 5.27 -11.57
CA SER A 250 -0.48 6.00 -11.82
C SER A 250 -0.47 7.33 -11.08
N PHE A 251 0.03 8.39 -11.72
CA PHE A 251 -0.04 9.77 -11.25
C PHE A 251 -1.15 10.56 -11.96
N ARG A 252 -2.18 9.86 -12.44
CA ARG A 252 -3.44 10.44 -12.90
C ARG A 252 -4.51 10.17 -11.84
N GLY A 253 -5.03 11.23 -11.24
CA GLY A 253 -5.96 11.15 -10.11
C GLY A 253 -7.35 10.65 -10.48
N GLU A 254 -8.23 10.61 -9.47
CA GLU A 254 -9.60 10.10 -9.57
C GLU A 254 -10.38 10.72 -10.74
N GLU A 255 -10.34 12.04 -10.90
CA GLU A 255 -11.10 12.78 -11.93
C GLU A 255 -10.81 12.29 -13.36
N TYR A 256 -9.56 11.90 -13.65
CA TYR A 256 -9.21 11.37 -14.97
C TYR A 256 -9.90 10.02 -15.26
N TRP A 257 -10.01 9.17 -14.23
CA TRP A 257 -10.48 7.80 -14.33
C TRP A 257 -11.98 7.64 -14.02
N SER A 258 -12.56 8.54 -13.23
CA SER A 258 -13.90 8.43 -12.63
C SER A 258 -14.96 8.12 -13.69
N SER A 259 -14.92 8.81 -14.83
CA SER A 259 -15.87 8.66 -15.95
C SER A 259 -15.81 7.29 -16.63
N LYS A 260 -14.76 6.50 -16.42
CA LYS A 260 -14.54 5.19 -17.05
C LYS A 260 -15.20 4.03 -16.29
N PHE A 261 -15.72 4.29 -15.09
CA PHE A 261 -16.34 3.29 -14.22
C PHE A 261 -17.79 3.63 -13.90
N SER A 262 -18.63 2.62 -13.62
CA SER A 262 -19.97 2.83 -13.08
C SER A 262 -19.88 3.32 -11.63
N SER A 263 -20.72 4.27 -11.22
CA SER A 263 -20.79 4.71 -9.81
C SER A 263 -21.21 3.61 -8.83
N SER A 264 -21.69 2.47 -9.34
CA SER A 264 -22.00 1.28 -8.53
C SER A 264 -20.79 0.38 -8.28
N ALA A 265 -19.63 0.65 -8.89
CA ALA A 265 -18.43 -0.15 -8.66
C ALA A 265 -17.94 0.03 -7.23
N ASN A 266 -17.61 -1.07 -6.55
CA ASN A 266 -16.97 -1.06 -5.23
C ASN A 266 -15.48 -0.73 -5.38
N LEU A 267 -15.22 0.53 -5.70
CA LEU A 267 -13.92 1.06 -6.12
C LEU A 267 -13.51 2.22 -5.21
N VAL A 268 -12.25 2.23 -4.79
CA VAL A 268 -11.59 3.35 -4.13
C VAL A 268 -10.33 3.71 -4.93
N PHE A 269 -10.03 4.99 -5.07
CA PHE A 269 -8.79 5.43 -5.72
C PHE A 269 -7.66 5.55 -4.71
N ASP A 270 -6.48 5.12 -5.12
CA ASP A 270 -5.23 5.28 -4.40
C ASP A 270 -4.38 6.37 -5.07
N VAL A 271 -3.97 7.38 -4.28
CA VAL A 271 -3.14 8.50 -4.72
C VAL A 271 -1.85 8.51 -3.89
N HIS A 272 -0.72 8.68 -4.58
CA HIS A 272 0.60 8.73 -3.96
C HIS A 272 1.16 10.15 -4.03
N ASN A 273 1.54 10.72 -2.89
CA ASN A 273 1.98 12.10 -2.78
C ASN A 273 3.38 12.17 -2.16
N TYR A 274 4.36 12.59 -2.97
CA TYR A 274 5.74 12.74 -2.53
C TYR A 274 6.32 14.11 -2.90
N TYR A 275 7.29 14.55 -2.10
CA TYR A 275 7.84 15.91 -2.16
C TYR A 275 9.37 15.95 -2.33
N PHE A 276 10.02 14.79 -2.42
CA PHE A 276 11.47 14.66 -2.40
C PHE A 276 12.15 14.92 -3.75
N ALA A 277 11.40 15.01 -4.85
CA ALA A 277 11.92 15.25 -6.20
C ALA A 277 10.91 15.99 -7.09
N GLY A 278 11.42 16.74 -8.07
CA GLY A 278 10.64 17.31 -9.17
C GLY A 278 9.73 18.51 -8.85
N ARG A 279 9.50 18.85 -7.59
CA ARG A 279 8.49 19.84 -7.17
C ARG A 279 9.04 21.14 -6.56
N GLY A 280 10.32 21.14 -6.18
CA GLY A 280 10.97 22.27 -5.50
C GLY A 280 10.50 22.48 -4.06
N ALA A 281 9.83 21.49 -3.46
CA ALA A 281 9.41 21.56 -2.07
C ALA A 281 10.64 21.65 -1.14
N THR A 282 10.47 22.40 -0.06
CA THR A 282 11.46 22.57 1.01
C THR A 282 10.86 22.19 2.35
N GLY A 283 11.70 21.92 3.36
CA GLY A 283 11.20 21.66 4.73
C GLY A 283 10.23 22.74 5.23
N GLN A 284 10.47 24.01 4.87
CA GLN A 284 9.66 25.15 5.30
C GLN A 284 8.35 25.33 4.54
N ASN A 285 8.24 24.85 3.29
CA ASN A 285 7.05 25.09 2.45
C ASN A 285 6.28 23.81 2.10
N ILE A 286 6.74 22.63 2.54
CA ILE A 286 6.14 21.34 2.22
C ILE A 286 4.67 21.26 2.62
N THR A 287 4.27 21.93 3.72
CA THR A 287 2.87 21.98 4.19
C THR A 287 1.94 22.57 3.14
N THR A 288 2.37 23.61 2.40
CA THR A 288 1.59 24.20 1.30
C THR A 288 1.35 23.18 0.18
N TYR A 289 2.36 22.38 -0.18
CA TYR A 289 2.21 21.34 -1.19
C TYR A 289 1.28 20.21 -0.71
N ILE A 290 1.42 19.81 0.55
CA ILE A 290 0.55 18.80 1.18
C ILE A 290 -0.92 19.24 1.17
N CYS A 291 -1.21 20.49 1.58
CA CYS A 291 -2.58 20.99 1.59
C CYS A 291 -3.17 21.04 0.17
N ALA A 292 -2.39 21.51 -0.81
CA ALA A 292 -2.83 21.56 -2.21
C ALA A 292 -3.12 20.17 -2.78
N ASP A 293 -2.22 19.20 -2.57
CA ASP A 293 -2.43 17.83 -3.05
C ASP A 293 -3.60 17.14 -2.36
N ALA A 294 -3.85 17.44 -1.08
CA ALA A 294 -4.99 16.89 -0.36
C ALA A 294 -6.32 17.36 -0.96
N GLU A 295 -6.41 18.65 -1.29
CA GLU A 295 -7.60 19.24 -1.90
C GLU A 295 -7.78 18.79 -3.36
N ASP A 296 -6.74 18.93 -4.19
CA ASP A 296 -6.77 18.56 -5.61
C ASP A 296 -6.96 17.04 -5.79
N GLY A 297 -6.31 16.24 -4.94
CA GLY A 297 -6.35 14.79 -4.98
C GLY A 297 -7.71 14.19 -4.61
N ALA A 298 -8.61 14.95 -3.97
CA ALA A 298 -9.95 14.49 -3.63
C ALA A 298 -10.82 14.14 -4.86
N GLY A 299 -10.46 14.66 -6.04
CA GLY A 299 -11.12 14.36 -7.30
C GLY A 299 -12.51 14.99 -7.43
N ASP A 300 -13.36 14.39 -8.28
CA ASP A 300 -14.71 14.90 -8.56
C ASP A 300 -15.77 14.41 -7.54
N GLY A 301 -15.36 13.55 -6.60
CA GLY A 301 -16.20 13.00 -5.54
C GLY A 301 -17.10 11.84 -5.96
N LYS A 302 -16.99 11.32 -7.19
CA LYS A 302 -17.74 10.13 -7.64
C LYS A 302 -17.28 8.87 -6.90
N PHE A 303 -15.99 8.73 -6.65
CA PHE A 303 -15.42 7.64 -5.87
C PHE A 303 -14.64 8.14 -4.65
N PRO A 304 -14.56 7.35 -3.57
CA PRO A 304 -13.68 7.68 -2.46
C PRO A 304 -12.21 7.66 -2.91
N VAL A 305 -11.41 8.57 -2.37
CA VAL A 305 -9.95 8.63 -2.53
C VAL A 305 -9.28 8.32 -1.20
N PHE A 306 -8.20 7.56 -1.24
CA PHE A 306 -7.30 7.30 -0.13
C PHE A 306 -5.87 7.62 -0.56
N VAL A 307 -5.10 8.29 0.30
CA VAL A 307 -3.68 8.58 0.01
C VAL A 307 -2.82 7.41 0.49
N GLY A 308 -2.65 6.38 -0.32
CA GLY A 308 -2.02 5.11 0.08
C GLY A 308 -0.52 5.19 0.29
N GLU A 309 0.14 6.22 -0.24
CA GLU A 309 1.55 6.48 0.00
C GLU A 309 1.88 7.97 0.09
N TRP A 310 2.68 8.33 1.08
CA TRP A 310 3.29 9.64 1.22
C TRP A 310 4.40 9.63 2.28
N SER A 311 5.28 10.62 2.24
CA SER A 311 6.27 10.89 3.29
C SER A 311 6.63 12.38 3.34
N ILE A 312 7.28 12.82 4.41
CA ILE A 312 7.58 14.25 4.63
C ILE A 312 8.96 14.69 4.12
N GLN A 313 9.71 13.83 3.40
CA GLN A 313 10.97 14.29 2.81
C GLN A 313 10.67 15.30 1.70
N ALA A 314 11.20 16.52 1.85
CA ALA A 314 11.20 17.55 0.83
C ALA A 314 12.43 17.43 -0.09
N GLN A 315 12.38 18.09 -1.24
CA GLN A 315 13.47 18.07 -2.21
C GLN A 315 14.70 18.85 -1.71
N TYR A 316 14.48 19.97 -1.01
CA TYR A 316 15.55 20.85 -0.55
C TYR A 316 15.38 21.26 0.92
N ASN A 317 16.47 21.68 1.57
CA ASN A 317 16.47 22.34 2.87
C ASN A 317 15.59 21.63 3.93
N ASN A 318 15.67 20.29 4.02
CA ASN A 318 14.99 19.54 5.05
C ASN A 318 15.53 19.96 6.44
N THR A 319 14.65 20.13 7.42
CA THR A 319 15.06 20.41 8.81
C THR A 319 14.36 19.47 9.77
N PHE A 320 15.01 19.17 10.89
CA PHE A 320 14.38 18.34 11.93
C PHE A 320 13.21 19.03 12.63
N ALA A 321 13.21 20.37 12.66
CA ALA A 321 12.20 21.18 13.32
C ALA A 321 10.87 21.18 12.56
N ASP A 322 10.91 21.11 11.23
CA ASP A 322 9.70 21.18 10.39
C ASP A 322 8.95 19.83 10.32
N ARG A 323 9.56 18.74 10.83
CA ARG A 323 9.03 17.37 10.65
C ARG A 323 7.67 17.14 11.30
N GLU A 324 7.50 17.60 12.54
CA GLU A 324 6.26 17.41 13.29
C GLU A 324 5.11 18.16 12.62
N GLU A 325 5.36 19.40 12.17
CA GLU A 325 4.36 20.20 11.47
C GLU A 325 3.99 19.57 10.11
N ALA A 326 4.97 19.15 9.32
CA ALA A 326 4.74 18.49 8.03
C ALA A 326 3.95 17.18 8.16
N LEU A 327 4.33 16.34 9.13
CA LEU A 327 3.64 15.08 9.42
C LEU A 327 2.18 15.33 9.83
N ASN A 328 1.95 16.23 10.77
CA ASN A 328 0.59 16.46 11.26
C ASN A 328 -0.29 17.19 10.25
N THR A 329 0.30 18.05 9.42
CA THR A 329 -0.39 18.65 8.28
C THR A 329 -0.89 17.59 7.31
N GLY A 330 -0.05 16.62 6.92
CA GLY A 330 -0.48 15.56 6.00
C GLY A 330 -1.52 14.63 6.60
N LEU A 331 -1.34 14.19 7.85
CA LEU A 331 -2.33 13.35 8.55
C LEU A 331 -3.70 14.05 8.62
N TYR A 332 -3.72 15.34 8.96
CA TYR A 332 -4.95 16.13 9.02
C TYR A 332 -5.55 16.37 7.63
N ALA A 333 -4.77 16.88 6.67
CA ALA A 333 -5.24 17.29 5.36
C ALA A 333 -5.82 16.10 4.58
N PHE A 334 -5.11 14.97 4.54
CA PHE A 334 -5.60 13.79 3.84
C PHE A 334 -6.85 13.20 4.50
N ALA A 335 -6.99 13.27 5.83
CA ALA A 335 -8.21 12.88 6.52
C ALA A 335 -9.39 13.85 6.27
N LYS A 336 -9.11 15.15 6.12
CA LYS A 336 -10.10 16.19 5.86
C LYS A 336 -10.69 16.09 4.45
N TYR A 337 -9.85 15.92 3.44
CA TYR A 337 -10.26 16.00 2.03
C TYR A 337 -10.50 14.64 1.38
N SER A 338 -9.91 13.56 1.91
CA SER A 338 -10.03 12.20 1.36
C SER A 338 -10.53 11.22 2.43
N ARG A 339 -10.22 9.92 2.32
CA ARG A 339 -10.53 8.89 3.34
C ARG A 339 -9.37 8.64 4.29
N GLY A 340 -8.40 9.55 4.35
CA GLY A 340 -7.18 9.42 5.15
C GLY A 340 -5.99 8.96 4.33
N SER A 341 -4.96 8.45 5.00
CA SER A 341 -3.69 8.11 4.34
C SER A 341 -2.97 6.91 4.95
N ALA A 342 -2.03 6.32 4.21
CA ALA A 342 -1.03 5.39 4.72
C ALA A 342 0.39 5.93 4.51
N TYR A 343 1.11 6.15 5.61
CA TYR A 343 2.48 6.66 5.56
C TYR A 343 3.44 5.62 4.95
N TRP A 344 4.35 6.04 4.08
CA TRP A 344 5.48 5.23 3.64
C TRP A 344 6.70 5.55 4.51
N THR A 345 7.14 4.69 5.42
CA THR A 345 6.67 3.32 5.74
C THR A 345 6.80 3.04 7.26
N ALA A 346 6.30 1.90 7.75
CA ALA A 346 6.30 1.57 9.18
C ALA A 346 7.71 1.54 9.78
N LYS A 347 8.67 0.92 9.09
CA LYS A 347 10.06 0.82 9.53
C LYS A 347 10.99 1.21 8.39
N PHE A 348 11.95 2.06 8.69
CA PHE A 348 12.93 2.52 7.71
C PHE A 348 14.26 2.82 8.43
N SER A 349 15.35 2.24 7.93
CA SER A 349 16.71 2.39 8.46
C SER A 349 17.72 2.82 7.39
N GLY A 350 17.27 3.26 6.21
CA GLY A 350 18.12 3.80 5.16
C GLY A 350 18.87 5.06 5.58
N ASN A 351 20.17 5.07 5.30
CA ASN A 351 21.11 6.09 5.75
C ASN A 351 21.56 7.06 4.65
N ALA A 352 20.90 7.07 3.49
CA ALA A 352 21.18 8.08 2.48
C ALA A 352 20.90 9.48 3.04
N THR A 353 21.83 10.41 2.78
CA THR A 353 21.65 11.81 3.19
C THR A 353 20.52 12.46 2.39
N VAL A 354 19.80 13.37 3.04
CA VAL A 354 18.84 14.25 2.37
C VAL A 354 19.46 15.63 2.17
N ASP A 355 18.94 16.43 1.23
CA ASP A 355 19.31 17.83 1.14
C ASP A 355 18.81 18.58 2.40
N GLY A 356 19.73 19.10 3.21
CA GLY A 356 19.44 19.68 4.53
C GLY A 356 19.96 18.83 5.68
N GLN A 357 19.12 18.58 6.69
CA GLN A 357 19.50 17.92 7.94
C GLN A 357 19.12 16.44 7.96
N GLY A 358 20.09 15.56 8.25
CA GLY A 358 19.84 14.15 8.55
C GLY A 358 19.87 13.21 7.35
N THR A 359 19.14 12.10 7.48
CA THR A 359 19.09 10.97 6.54
C THR A 359 17.65 10.59 6.22
N GLN A 360 17.43 9.74 5.23
CA GLN A 360 16.09 9.24 4.90
C GLN A 360 15.40 8.57 6.11
N ALA A 361 16.11 7.85 6.98
CA ALA A 361 15.52 7.30 8.21
C ALA A 361 14.88 8.36 9.12
N ASP A 362 15.32 9.62 9.05
CA ASP A 362 14.77 10.72 9.82
C ASP A 362 13.45 11.29 9.25
N TYR A 363 13.02 10.87 8.06
CA TYR A 363 11.83 11.38 7.35
C TYR A 363 10.88 10.27 6.83
N TRP A 364 11.29 9.01 6.82
CA TRP A 364 10.53 7.90 6.23
C TRP A 364 10.10 6.81 7.22
N ASN A 365 10.51 6.89 8.49
CA ASN A 365 10.25 5.86 9.49
C ASN A 365 9.09 6.24 10.43
N TYR A 366 7.91 5.65 10.22
CA TYR A 366 6.73 5.96 11.03
C TYR A 366 6.89 5.60 12.52
N MET A 367 7.61 4.52 12.83
CA MET A 367 7.91 4.13 14.23
C MET A 367 8.72 5.21 14.96
N THR A 368 9.54 5.99 14.26
CA THR A 368 10.25 7.13 14.87
C THR A 368 9.28 8.22 15.33
N TRP A 369 8.20 8.46 14.59
CA TRP A 369 7.16 9.42 14.98
C TRP A 369 6.42 8.98 16.24
N ILE A 370 6.11 7.68 16.32
CA ILE A 370 5.47 7.07 17.50
C ILE A 370 6.39 7.19 18.72
N ASN A 371 7.66 6.75 18.58
CA ASN A 371 8.61 6.72 19.69
C ASN A 371 8.96 8.11 20.24
N ASN A 372 8.83 9.15 19.42
CA ASN A 372 9.10 10.53 19.79
C ASN A 372 7.85 11.36 20.11
N ASP A 373 6.67 10.74 20.18
CA ASP A 373 5.39 11.41 20.44
C ASP A 373 5.12 12.60 19.49
N MET A 374 5.27 12.37 18.17
CA MET A 374 5.14 13.41 17.14
C MET A 374 3.79 13.41 16.41
N ILE A 375 2.84 12.57 16.81
CA ILE A 375 1.56 12.37 16.08
C ILE A 375 0.43 13.11 16.80
N HIS A 376 0.10 14.30 16.29
CA HIS A 376 -0.89 15.25 16.81
C HIS A 376 -1.68 15.96 15.68
N PRO A 377 -2.40 15.24 14.80
CA PRO A 377 -3.04 15.84 13.60
C PRO A 377 -4.02 16.99 13.91
N ASP A 378 -4.72 16.95 15.05
CA ASP A 378 -5.66 18.01 15.44
C ASP A 378 -5.00 19.39 15.57
N LYS A 379 -3.69 19.43 15.89
CA LYS A 379 -2.92 20.69 16.00
C LYS A 379 -2.68 21.35 14.64
N ALA A 380 -2.85 20.63 13.53
CA ALA A 380 -2.63 21.15 12.18
C ALA A 380 -3.92 21.65 11.50
N SER A 381 -5.03 21.72 12.24
CA SER A 381 -6.35 22.08 11.67
C SER A 381 -6.43 23.47 11.03
N GLU A 382 -5.59 24.40 11.46
CA GLU A 382 -5.50 25.75 10.91
C GLU A 382 -4.48 25.89 9.76
N VAL A 383 -3.65 24.88 9.49
CA VAL A 383 -2.57 24.95 8.48
C VAL A 383 -3.12 24.88 7.06
N CYS A 384 -4.14 24.04 6.84
CA CYS A 384 -4.85 23.89 5.56
C CYS A 384 -6.26 24.53 5.59
N ALA A 385 -6.40 25.66 6.30
CA ALA A 385 -7.68 26.35 6.47
C ALA A 385 -8.04 27.26 5.29
#